data_AF-R9H382-F1
#
_entry.id   AF-R9H382-F1
#
_cell.length_a   1.000
_cell.length_b   1.000
_cell.length_c   1.000
_cell.angle_alpha   90.00
_cell.angle_beta   90.00
_cell.angle_gamma   90.00
#
_symmetry.space_group_name_H-M   'P 1'
#
loop_
_entity.id
_entity.type
_entity.pdbx_description
1 polymer ?
#
loop_
_entity_poly.entity_id
_entity_poly.type
_entity_poly.pdbx_seq_one_letter_code
_entity_poly.pdbx_strand_id
1 'polypeptide(L)'
;MEQVFKTKRARRWWIIIVSLVVLIIFLNVYLEQSWAFSALGGIIISVLMFYSQSKTIYIVKDNGVLEIKPGWGNRICVDGIRKVSYNPNAIGMQKVKIEHAQGFVMINPDKPLEFVEALREIDPNLSVEGFEQIKTN
;
A
#
# COMPACT_ATOMS: atom_id res chain seq x y z
N MET A 1 16.04 15.86 7.57
CA MET A 1 16.62 14.62 7.04
C MET A 1 15.53 13.85 6.32
N GLU A 2 15.70 13.54 5.03
CA GLU A 2 14.72 12.73 4.29
C GLU A 2 14.58 11.33 4.93
N GLN A 3 13.38 10.99 5.39
CA GLN A 3 13.11 9.66 5.98
C GLN A 3 12.41 8.77 4.95
N VAL A 4 12.96 7.56 4.76
CA VAL A 4 12.48 6.61 3.75
C VAL A 4 11.82 5.43 4.43
N PHE A 5 10.53 5.24 4.16
CA PHE A 5 9.72 4.14 4.64
C PHE A 5 9.31 3.23 3.48
N LYS A 6 9.24 1.92 3.72
CA LYS A 6 8.83 0.95 2.69
C LYS A 6 7.39 0.53 2.93
N THR A 7 6.71 0.04 1.91
CA THR A 7 5.42 -0.65 2.13
C THR A 7 5.61 -1.87 3.03
N LYS A 8 4.70 -2.05 3.98
CA LYS A 8 4.59 -3.28 4.77
C LYS A 8 4.38 -4.45 3.84
N ARG A 9 5.33 -5.39 3.85
CA ARG A 9 5.34 -6.53 2.93
C ARG A 9 4.06 -7.35 3.08
N ALA A 10 3.44 -7.69 1.95
CA ALA A 10 2.29 -8.60 1.89
C ALA A 10 2.62 -9.92 2.57
N ARG A 11 1.63 -10.45 3.32
CA ARG A 11 1.73 -11.73 4.02
C ARG A 11 2.01 -12.85 2.99
N ARG A 12 3.03 -13.69 3.24
CA ARG A 12 3.54 -14.76 2.35
C ARG A 12 2.45 -15.71 1.79
N TRP A 13 1.31 -15.79 2.47
CA TRP A 13 0.11 -16.54 2.09
C TRP A 13 -0.48 -16.14 0.73
N TRP A 14 -0.32 -14.89 0.29
CA TRP A 14 -0.81 -14.47 -1.02
C TRP A 14 -0.16 -15.23 -2.19
N ILE A 15 1.10 -15.65 -2.03
CA ILE A 15 1.81 -16.45 -3.02
C ILE A 15 1.14 -17.82 -3.18
N ILE A 16 0.65 -18.41 -2.07
CA ILE A 16 -0.06 -19.69 -2.07
C ILE A 16 -1.39 -19.55 -2.82
N ILE A 17 -2.13 -18.46 -2.57
CA ILE A 17 -3.40 -18.17 -3.25
C ILE A 17 -3.18 -17.98 -4.76
N VAL A 18 -2.19 -17.18 -5.15
CA VAL A 18 -1.84 -16.97 -6.57
C VAL A 18 -1.42 -18.28 -7.23
N SER A 19 -0.61 -19.09 -6.55
CA SER A 19 -0.18 -20.40 -7.06
C SER A 19 -1.35 -21.37 -7.24
N LEU A 20 -2.30 -21.40 -6.30
CA LEU A 20 -3.50 -22.23 -6.39
C LEU A 20 -4.39 -21.80 -7.57
N VAL A 21 -4.58 -20.50 -7.74
CA VAL A 21 -5.36 -19.93 -8.85
C VAL A 21 -4.73 -20.27 -10.20
N VAL A 22 -3.40 -20.14 -10.33
CA VAL A 22 -2.68 -20.54 -11.55
C VAL A 22 -2.85 -22.04 -11.83
N LEU A 23 -2.77 -22.90 -10.81
CA LEU A 23 -2.98 -24.34 -10.96
C LEU A 23 -4.40 -24.65 -11.46
N ILE A 24 -5.44 -24.01 -10.89
CA ILE A 24 -6.84 -24.18 -11.32
C ILE A 24 -7.00 -23.80 -12.79
N ILE A 25 -6.37 -22.70 -13.23
CA ILE A 25 -6.49 -22.27 -14.62
C ILE A 25 -5.74 -23.21 -15.56
N PHE A 26 -4.56 -23.69 -15.15
CA PHE A 26 -3.82 -24.70 -15.91
C PHE A 26 -4.65 -25.98 -16.11
N LEU A 27 -5.36 -26.46 -15.08
CA LEU A 27 -6.31 -27.56 -15.20
C LEU A 27 -7.48 -27.24 -16.15
N ASN A 28 -8.04 -26.02 -16.11
CA ASN A 28 -9.13 -25.61 -17.01
C ASN A 28 -8.69 -25.49 -18.47
N VAL A 29 -7.46 -25.04 -18.73
CA VAL A 29 -6.85 -25.00 -20.07
C VAL A 29 -6.64 -26.43 -20.60
N TYR A 30 -6.20 -27.36 -19.75
CA TYR A 30 -6.04 -28.77 -20.11
C TYR A 30 -7.39 -29.46 -20.45
N LEU A 31 -8.50 -28.93 -19.92
CA LEU A 31 -9.88 -29.37 -20.20
C LEU A 31 -10.52 -28.62 -21.40
N GLU A 32 -9.73 -27.93 -22.22
CA GLU A 32 -10.12 -27.21 -23.46
C GLU A 32 -11.19 -26.12 -23.30
N GLN A 33 -11.25 -25.45 -22.15
CA GLN A 33 -12.18 -24.31 -21.97
C GLN A 33 -11.58 -22.98 -22.44
N SER A 34 -12.08 -22.49 -23.58
CA SER A 34 -11.60 -21.28 -24.28
C SER A 34 -11.71 -19.97 -23.47
N TRP A 35 -12.58 -19.89 -22.47
CA TRP A 35 -12.72 -18.73 -21.59
C TRP A 35 -11.55 -18.56 -20.60
N ALA A 36 -10.74 -19.60 -20.39
CA ALA A 36 -9.62 -19.59 -19.46
C ALA A 36 -8.51 -18.60 -19.87
N PHE A 37 -8.33 -18.33 -21.16
CA PHE A 37 -7.33 -17.37 -21.66
C PHE A 37 -7.63 -15.93 -21.26
N SER A 38 -8.91 -15.53 -21.30
CA SER A 38 -9.34 -14.21 -20.84
C SER A 38 -9.18 -14.06 -19.32
N ALA A 39 -9.44 -15.13 -18.57
CA ALA A 39 -9.24 -15.16 -17.12
C ALA A 39 -7.75 -15.04 -16.73
N LEU A 40 -6.83 -15.68 -17.48
CA LEU A 40 -5.38 -15.55 -17.28
C LEU A 40 -4.92 -14.08 -17.38
N GLY A 41 -5.40 -13.35 -18.38
CA GLY A 41 -5.04 -11.93 -18.57
C GLY A 41 -5.40 -11.07 -17.36
N GLY A 42 -6.61 -11.24 -16.81
CA GLY A 42 -7.06 -10.48 -15.62
C GLY A 42 -6.24 -10.78 -14.36
N ILE A 43 -5.81 -12.03 -14.19
CA ILE A 43 -5.01 -12.45 -13.03
C ILE A 43 -3.58 -11.93 -13.13
N ILE A 44 -2.99 -11.95 -14.33
CA ILE A 44 -1.66 -11.39 -14.57
C ILE A 44 -1.65 -9.90 -14.22
N ILE A 45 -2.65 -9.12 -14.68
CA ILE A 45 -2.76 -7.69 -14.36
C ILE A 45 -2.90 -7.48 -12.85
N SER A 46 -3.71 -8.30 -12.18
CA SER A 46 -3.92 -8.24 -10.73
C SER A 46 -2.62 -8.50 -9.95
N VAL A 47 -1.85 -9.52 -10.35
CA VAL A 47 -0.55 -9.86 -9.75
C VAL A 47 0.47 -8.74 -10.00
N LEU A 48 0.48 -8.16 -11.20
CA LEU A 48 1.40 -7.09 -11.59
C LEU A 48 1.12 -5.79 -10.80
N MET A 49 -0.16 -5.41 -10.67
CA MET A 49 -0.57 -4.28 -9.82
C MET A 49 -0.19 -4.51 -8.37
N PHE A 50 -0.42 -5.72 -7.85
CA PHE A 50 -0.06 -6.06 -6.47
C PHE A 50 1.45 -6.03 -6.23
N TYR A 51 2.24 -6.50 -7.19
CA TYR A 51 3.70 -6.43 -7.15
C TYR A 51 4.18 -4.97 -7.07
N SER A 52 3.62 -4.08 -7.90
CA SER A 52 3.94 -2.65 -7.87
C SER A 52 3.65 -2.03 -6.49
N GLN A 53 2.47 -2.30 -5.93
CA GLN A 53 2.07 -1.83 -4.60
C GLN A 53 3.00 -2.32 -3.48
N SER A 54 3.49 -3.57 -3.59
CA SER A 54 4.42 -4.16 -2.62
C SER A 54 5.82 -3.53 -2.63
N LYS A 55 6.19 -2.90 -3.75
CA LYS A 55 7.47 -2.22 -3.98
C LYS A 55 7.38 -0.73 -3.77
N THR A 56 6.22 -0.20 -3.37
CA THR A 56 6.03 1.21 -3.09
C THR A 56 6.93 1.66 -1.93
N ILE A 57 7.60 2.79 -2.15
CA ILE A 57 8.45 3.48 -1.18
C ILE A 57 7.79 4.81 -0.86
N TYR A 58 7.71 5.14 0.43
CA TYR A 58 7.22 6.42 0.93
C TYR A 58 8.42 7.23 1.43
N ILE A 59 8.59 8.44 0.91
CA ILE A 59 9.69 9.33 1.29
C ILE A 59 9.06 10.58 1.90
N VAL A 60 9.34 10.79 3.18
CA VAL A 60 8.95 12.01 3.89
C VAL A 60 10.08 13.01 3.72
N LYS A 61 9.80 14.11 3.03
CA LYS A 61 10.76 15.19 2.81
C LYS A 61 10.65 16.26 3.89
N ASP A 62 11.76 16.94 4.13
CA ASP A 62 11.89 17.98 5.17
C ASP A 62 10.96 19.18 4.95
N ASN A 63 10.48 19.39 3.72
CA ASN A 63 9.54 20.45 3.37
C ASN A 63 8.07 20.07 3.62
N GLY A 64 7.79 18.90 4.21
CA GLY A 64 6.44 18.42 4.52
C GLY A 64 5.75 17.70 3.36
N VAL A 65 6.41 17.57 2.21
CA VAL A 65 5.88 16.82 1.06
C VAL A 65 6.15 15.33 1.25
N LEU A 66 5.09 14.53 1.09
CA LEU A 66 5.19 13.08 1.04
C LEU A 66 5.31 12.62 -0.41
N GLU A 67 6.44 12.03 -0.79
CA GLU A 67 6.59 11.36 -2.08
C GLU A 67 6.26 9.87 -1.97
N ILE A 68 5.32 9.43 -2.78
CA ILE A 68 4.96 8.03 -2.94
C ILE A 68 5.56 7.56 -4.28
N LYS A 69 6.56 6.68 -4.21
CA LYS A 69 7.20 6.05 -5.36
C LYS A 69 6.66 4.63 -5.50
N PRO A 70 5.65 4.38 -6.34
CA PRO A 70 5.21 3.01 -6.61
C PRO A 70 6.31 2.23 -7.32
N GLY A 71 6.29 0.90 -7.21
CA GLY A 71 7.24 0.05 -7.95
C GLY A 71 7.11 0.17 -9.47
N TRP A 72 5.95 0.58 -9.95
CA TRP A 72 5.64 0.84 -11.34
C TRP A 72 4.63 2.00 -11.45
N GLY A 73 4.89 2.95 -12.35
CA GLY A 73 4.08 4.16 -12.54
C GLY A 73 4.81 5.45 -12.15
N ASN A 74 4.08 6.55 -12.19
CA ASN A 74 4.61 7.88 -11.85
C ASN A 74 4.67 8.08 -10.34
N ARG A 75 5.59 8.95 -9.91
CA ARG A 75 5.70 9.38 -8.52
C ARG A 75 4.51 10.26 -8.18
N ILE A 76 3.95 10.07 -7.00
CA ILE A 76 2.83 10.88 -6.48
C ILE A 76 3.39 11.74 -5.37
N CYS A 77 3.31 13.06 -5.52
CA CYS A 77 3.69 14.02 -4.47
C CYS A 77 2.42 14.47 -3.76
N VAL A 78 2.35 14.24 -2.46
CA VAL A 78 1.23 14.65 -1.61
C VAL A 78 1.70 15.80 -0.74
N ASP A 79 1.06 16.95 -0.92
CA ASP A 79 1.34 18.18 -0.19
C ASP A 79 0.09 18.63 0.59
N GLY A 80 0.29 19.44 1.63
CA GLY A 80 -0.77 19.98 2.47
C GLY A 80 -1.52 18.89 3.23
N ILE A 81 -0.78 17.98 3.86
CA ILE A 81 -1.33 16.92 4.70
C ILE A 81 -1.99 17.58 5.92
N ARG A 82 -3.27 17.26 6.17
CA ARG A 82 -4.04 17.83 7.29
C ARG A 82 -4.30 16.81 8.39
N LYS A 83 -4.47 15.55 8.02
CA LYS A 83 -4.84 14.48 8.94
C LYS A 83 -4.28 13.14 8.51
N VAL A 84 -3.80 12.37 9.48
CA VAL A 84 -3.35 11.00 9.29
C VAL A 84 -4.09 10.11 10.28
N SER A 85 -4.84 9.13 9.76
CA SER A 85 -5.57 8.17 10.58
C SER A 85 -5.12 6.75 10.32
N TYR A 86 -5.06 5.94 11.37
CA TYR A 86 -4.78 4.51 11.28
C TYR A 86 -6.03 3.70 11.63
N ASN A 87 -6.42 2.82 10.70
CA ASN A 87 -7.51 1.87 10.91
C ASN A 87 -6.94 0.44 10.90
N PRO A 88 -6.71 -0.18 12.07
CA PRO A 88 -6.20 -1.55 12.13
C PRO A 88 -7.20 -2.57 11.59
N ASN A 89 -8.50 -2.26 11.65
CA ASN A 89 -9.59 -3.12 11.20
C ASN A 89 -9.85 -3.02 9.69
N ALA A 90 -9.16 -2.11 8.97
CA ALA A 90 -9.24 -2.04 7.53
C ALA A 90 -8.78 -3.36 6.89
N ILE A 91 -9.64 -3.92 6.04
CA ILE A 91 -9.38 -5.16 5.31
C ILE A 91 -8.40 -4.84 4.18
N GLY A 92 -7.20 -5.42 4.26
CA GLY A 92 -6.19 -5.31 3.20
C GLY A 92 -4.88 -4.64 3.63
N MET A 93 -4.15 -4.14 2.64
CA MET A 93 -2.80 -3.58 2.77
C MET A 93 -2.78 -2.06 2.76
N GLN A 94 -3.88 -1.42 3.18
CA GLN A 94 -4.05 0.04 3.16
C GLN A 94 -4.71 0.45 4.49
N LYS A 95 -3.89 0.57 5.53
CA LYS A 95 -4.35 0.79 6.91
C LYS A 95 -4.18 2.21 7.41
N VAL A 96 -3.34 3.00 6.74
CA VAL A 96 -3.11 4.41 7.06
C VAL A 96 -3.80 5.24 5.98
N LYS A 97 -4.68 6.16 6.38
CA LYS A 97 -5.32 7.13 5.51
C LYS A 97 -4.70 8.50 5.76
N ILE A 98 -4.22 9.14 4.70
CA ILE A 98 -3.67 10.48 4.71
C ILE A 98 -4.65 11.38 3.99
N GLU A 99 -5.16 12.39 4.68
CA GLU A 99 -6.03 13.41 4.12
C GLU A 99 -5.21 14.67 3.82
N HIS A 100 -5.34 15.15 2.60
CA HIS A 100 -4.62 16.31 2.06
C HIS A 100 -5.60 17.24 1.34
N ALA A 101 -5.15 18.44 0.97
CA ALA A 101 -6.03 19.44 0.36
C ALA A 101 -6.74 18.97 -0.92
N GLN A 102 -6.18 18.01 -1.65
CA GLN A 102 -6.73 17.49 -2.91
C GLN A 102 -7.51 16.17 -2.75
N GLY A 103 -7.64 15.63 -1.53
CA GLY A 103 -8.37 14.38 -1.28
C GLY A 103 -7.76 13.53 -0.18
N PHE A 104 -7.76 12.21 -0.40
CA PHE A 104 -7.11 11.27 0.52
C PHE A 104 -6.35 10.19 -0.24
N VAL A 105 -5.26 9.73 0.36
CA VAL A 105 -4.50 8.57 -0.11
C VAL A 105 -4.43 7.53 1.00
N MET A 106 -4.64 6.27 0.65
CA MET A 106 -4.45 5.16 1.57
C MET A 106 -3.10 4.50 1.32
N ILE A 107 -2.30 4.38 2.38
CA ILE A 107 -0.98 3.80 2.35
C ILE A 107 -0.81 2.78 3.49
N ASN A 108 0.32 2.09 3.48
CA ASN A 108 0.65 1.11 4.50
C ASN A 108 2.17 1.02 4.67
N PRO A 109 2.77 2.01 5.33
CA PRO A 109 4.18 1.95 5.69
C PRO A 109 4.45 0.73 6.57
N ASP A 110 5.63 0.16 6.43
CA ASP A 110 6.15 -0.96 7.23
C ASP A 110 6.20 -0.61 8.72
N LYS A 111 6.57 0.65 9.02
CA LYS A 111 6.64 1.22 10.35
C LYS A 111 5.70 2.43 10.49
N PRO A 112 4.41 2.20 10.75
CA PRO A 112 3.40 3.27 10.80
C PRO A 112 3.63 4.29 11.92
N LEU A 113 4.22 3.90 13.06
CA LEU A 113 4.50 4.81 14.17
C LEU A 113 5.64 5.78 13.82
N GLU A 114 6.81 5.25 13.40
CA GLU A 114 7.96 6.07 12.97
C GLU A 114 7.57 7.00 11.80
N PHE A 115 6.73 6.52 10.88
CA PHE A 115 6.21 7.32 9.76
C PHE A 115 5.41 8.55 10.22
N VAL A 116 4.54 8.39 11.21
CA VAL A 116 3.75 9.50 11.75
C VAL A 116 4.59 10.45 12.59
N GLU A 117 5.55 9.92 13.35
CA GLU A 117 6.49 10.75 14.10
C GLU A 117 7.30 11.64 13.16
N ALA A 118 7.78 11.09 12.04
CA ALA A 118 8.48 11.86 11.00
C ALA A 118 7.59 12.97 10.41
N LEU A 119 6.31 12.70 10.16
CA LEU A 119 5.38 13.72 9.67
C LEU A 119 5.10 14.81 10.73
N ARG A 120 4.96 14.41 12.00
CA ARG A 120 4.68 15.34 13.11
C ARG A 120 5.89 16.20 13.50
N GLU A 121 7.09 15.70 13.27
CA GLU A 121 8.32 16.48 13.45
C GLU A 121 8.38 17.67 12.47
N ILE A 122 7.82 17.50 11.26
CA ILE A 122 7.76 18.55 10.25
C ILE A 122 6.55 19.47 10.45
N ASP A 123 5.37 18.90 10.72
CA ASP A 123 4.15 19.66 11.06
C ASP A 123 3.63 19.26 12.44
N PRO A 124 3.94 20.06 13.49
CA PRO A 124 3.46 19.80 14.85
C PRO A 124 1.93 19.88 14.99
N ASN A 125 1.24 20.56 14.09
CA ASN A 125 -0.22 20.73 14.12
C ASN A 125 -0.97 19.61 13.41
N LEU A 126 -0.26 18.61 12.89
CA LEU A 126 -0.84 17.50 12.16
C LEU A 126 -1.81 16.70 13.05
N SER A 127 -3.06 16.55 12.59
CA SER A 127 -4.04 15.71 13.27
C SER A 127 -3.71 14.22 13.08
N VAL A 128 -3.44 13.51 14.17
CA VAL A 128 -3.07 12.09 14.18
C VAL A 128 -4.09 11.30 14.99
N GLU A 129 -4.68 10.27 14.40
CA GLU A 129 -5.71 9.44 15.05
C GLU A 129 -5.49 7.93 14.83
N GLY A 130 -5.87 7.10 15.81
CA GLY A 130 -5.91 5.65 15.68
C GLY A 130 -4.58 4.90 15.88
N PHE A 131 -3.44 5.61 15.92
CA PHE A 131 -2.11 4.99 16.11
C PHE A 131 -1.87 4.46 17.53
N GLU A 132 -2.68 4.87 18.52
CA GLU A 132 -2.62 4.33 19.89
C GLU A 132 -2.88 2.82 19.95
N GLN A 133 -3.72 2.31 19.03
CA GLN A 133 -4.08 0.89 18.94
C GLN A 133 -2.92 0.00 18.45
N ILE A 134 -1.84 0.61 17.94
CA ILE A 134 -0.62 -0.11 17.54
C ILE A 134 0.24 -0.42 18.75
N LYS A 135 0.23 0.44 19.79
CA LYS A 135 1.05 0.24 21.00
C LYS A 135 0.48 -0.83 21.94
N THR A 136 -0.78 -1.20 21.75
CA THR A 136 -1.53 -2.16 22.60
C THR A 136 -1.58 -3.58 22.04
N ASN A 137 -1.02 -3.83 20.84
CA ASN A 137 -0.87 -5.17 20.24
C ASN A 137 0.60 -5.58 20.20
#